data_AF-A0A7V9GGJ0-F1
#
_entry.id   AF-A0A7V9GGJ0-F1
#
_cell.length_a   1.000
_cell.length_b   1.000
_cell.length_c   1.000
_cell.angle_alpha   90.00
_cell.angle_beta   90.00
_cell.angle_gamma   90.00
#
_symmetry.space_group_name_H-M   'P 1'
#
loop_
_entity.id
_entity.type
_entity.pdbx_description
1 polymer ?
#
loop_
_entity_poly.entity_id
_entity_poly.type
_entity_poly.pdbx_seq_one_letter_code
_entity_poly.pdbx_strand_id
1 'polypeptide(L)'
;MTERSEGIPGARAPAPEQEMSDQSVLPDDTYDALVVDASALADGTIALDVTLLDGPHKGALVTVRATGLDADALDLLALPCTLVVTDGNPHVTLDEL
;
A
#
# COMPACT_ATOMS: atom_id res chain seq x y z
N MET A 1 -49.31 -29.70 -16.29
CA MET A 1 -49.29 -28.97 -15.01
C MET A 1 -47.88 -29.06 -14.47
N THR A 2 -47.01 -28.16 -14.97
CA THR A 2 -46.19 -27.21 -14.16
C THR A 2 -44.86 -27.86 -13.73
N GLU A 3 -43.77 -27.61 -14.47
CA GLU A 3 -42.70 -26.64 -14.12
C GLU A 3 -42.14 -26.88 -12.70
N ARG A 4 -40.83 -27.06 -12.50
CA ARG A 4 -39.85 -25.98 -12.57
C ARG A 4 -38.45 -26.46 -12.98
N SER A 5 -37.91 -25.74 -13.96
CA SER A 5 -36.48 -25.56 -14.19
C SER A 5 -35.90 -24.69 -13.09
N GLU A 6 -34.77 -25.07 -12.51
CA GLU A 6 -33.88 -24.15 -11.80
C GLU A 6 -32.48 -24.38 -12.35
N GLY A 7 -32.14 -23.63 -13.40
CA GLY A 7 -30.75 -23.39 -13.74
C GLY A 7 -30.10 -22.64 -12.59
N ILE A 8 -28.88 -23.02 -12.24
CA ILE A 8 -28.00 -22.25 -11.34
C ILE A 8 -27.54 -21.00 -12.11
N PRO A 9 -27.99 -19.78 -11.76
CA PRO A 9 -27.43 -18.56 -12.30
C PRO A 9 -26.44 -17.96 -11.29
N GLY A 10 -25.34 -17.44 -11.80
CA GLY A 10 -24.40 -16.65 -11.00
C GLY A 10 -23.05 -17.31 -10.96
N ALA A 11 -22.23 -16.90 -11.93
CA ALA A 11 -20.81 -16.72 -11.67
C ALA A 11 -20.67 -16.12 -10.28
N ARG A 12 -19.90 -16.77 -9.41
CA ARG A 12 -19.48 -16.20 -8.13
C ARG A 12 -18.94 -14.82 -8.46
N ALA A 13 -19.64 -13.77 -8.05
CA ALA A 13 -19.09 -12.43 -8.06
C ALA A 13 -17.69 -12.52 -7.42
N PRO A 14 -16.67 -11.82 -7.93
CA PRO A 14 -15.45 -11.67 -7.13
C PRO A 14 -15.92 -11.20 -5.76
N ALA A 15 -15.44 -11.86 -4.70
CA ALA A 15 -15.61 -11.35 -3.35
C ALA A 15 -15.27 -9.86 -3.39
N PRO A 16 -15.99 -8.98 -2.66
CA PRO A 16 -15.56 -7.59 -2.55
C PRO A 16 -14.08 -7.64 -2.25
N GLU A 17 -13.32 -7.11 -3.21
CA GLU A 17 -11.88 -6.95 -3.14
C GLU A 17 -11.63 -6.52 -1.71
N GLN A 18 -10.90 -7.35 -0.97
CA GLN A 18 -10.65 -7.08 0.44
C GLN A 18 -9.95 -5.72 0.43
N GLU A 19 -10.71 -4.65 0.68
CA GLU A 19 -10.24 -3.35 1.11
C GLU A 19 -9.55 -3.64 2.43
N MET A 20 -8.35 -4.19 2.32
CA MET A 20 -7.39 -4.30 3.39
C MET A 20 -6.75 -2.92 3.50
N SER A 21 -7.59 -1.92 3.75
CA SER A 21 -7.18 -0.73 4.46
C SER A 21 -6.97 -1.18 5.90
N ASP A 22 -5.88 -1.93 6.12
CA ASP A 22 -5.19 -1.96 7.41
C ASP A 22 -4.60 -0.55 7.59
N GLN A 23 -5.47 0.44 7.71
CA GLN A 23 -5.15 1.73 8.30
C GLN A 23 -5.05 1.48 9.81
N SER A 24 -4.15 0.57 10.21
CA SER A 24 -3.56 0.65 11.53
C SER A 24 -2.90 2.02 11.56
N VAL A 25 -3.58 2.99 12.17
CA VAL A 25 -3.10 4.36 12.30
C VAL A 25 -1.74 4.28 12.99
N LEU A 26 -0.68 4.45 12.20
CA LEU A 26 0.68 4.47 12.71
C LEU A 26 0.78 5.75 13.56
N PRO A 27 1.27 5.68 14.81
CA PRO A 27 1.43 6.86 15.64
C PRO A 27 2.29 7.93 14.96
N ASP A 28 2.12 9.18 15.39
CA ASP A 28 3.01 10.26 14.97
C ASP A 28 4.41 10.00 15.51
N ASP A 29 5.31 9.57 14.62
CA ASP A 29 6.71 9.28 14.94
C ASP A 29 7.54 9.24 13.64
N THR A 30 8.83 8.94 13.78
CA THR A 30 9.75 8.71 12.67
C THR A 30 10.18 7.25 12.65
N TYR A 31 10.04 6.62 11.49
CA TYR A 31 10.28 5.20 11.30
C TYR A 31 11.33 4.98 10.23
N ASP A 32 12.28 4.11 10.53
CA ASP A 32 13.19 3.55 9.54
C ASP A 32 12.44 2.47 8.75
N ALA A 33 12.47 2.55 7.42
CA ALA A 33 11.64 1.73 6.55
C ALA A 33 12.36 1.31 5.27
N LEU A 34 11.84 0.28 4.60
CA LEU A 34 12.34 -0.23 3.33
C LEU A 34 11.19 -0.37 2.34
N VAL A 35 11.39 0.08 1.10
CA VAL A 35 10.42 -0.14 0.02
C VAL A 35 10.41 -1.61 -0.38
N VAL A 36 9.24 -2.26 -0.31
CA VAL A 36 9.06 -3.67 -0.68
C VAL A 36 8.21 -3.86 -1.93
N ASP A 37 7.31 -2.93 -2.23
CA ASP A 37 6.60 -2.83 -3.51
C ASP A 37 6.54 -1.36 -3.95
N ALA A 38 6.52 -1.17 -5.27
CA ALA A 38 6.31 0.12 -5.88
C ALA A 38 5.50 -0.06 -7.16
N SER A 39 4.37 0.62 -7.23
CA SER A 39 3.39 0.49 -8.30
C SER A 39 3.00 1.86 -8.85
N ALA A 40 3.26 2.08 -10.14
CA ALA A 40 2.85 3.31 -10.82
C ALA A 40 1.32 3.35 -10.98
N LEU A 41 0.71 4.49 -10.61
CA LEU A 41 -0.72 4.73 -10.70
C LEU A 41 -1.09 5.54 -11.95
N ALA A 42 -2.35 5.43 -12.38
CA ALA A 42 -2.84 6.06 -13.61
C ALA A 42 -2.76 7.60 -13.61
N ASP A 43 -2.76 8.22 -12.43
CA ASP A 43 -2.63 9.67 -12.23
C ASP A 43 -1.18 10.17 -12.12
N GLY A 44 -0.20 9.29 -12.36
CA GLY A 44 1.23 9.65 -12.37
C GLY A 44 1.89 9.67 -11.00
N THR A 45 1.20 9.24 -9.95
CA THR A 45 1.79 8.99 -8.63
C THR A 45 2.27 7.54 -8.52
N ILE A 46 3.11 7.25 -7.52
CA ILE A 46 3.58 5.90 -7.24
C ILE A 46 3.02 5.48 -5.87
N ALA A 47 2.32 4.35 -5.82
CA ALA A 47 2.02 3.68 -4.55
C ALA A 47 3.27 2.93 -4.10
N LEU A 48 3.76 3.21 -2.91
CA LEU A 48 4.88 2.53 -2.28
C LEU A 48 4.37 1.74 -1.10
N ASP A 49 4.68 0.45 -1.05
CA ASP A 49 4.55 -0.32 0.17
C ASP A 49 5.91 -0.33 0.87
N VAL A 50 5.94 0.18 2.09
CA VAL A 50 7.14 0.21 2.91
C VAL A 50 6.96 -0.66 4.15
N THR A 51 8.01 -1.39 4.52
CA THR A 51 8.03 -2.15 5.77
C THR A 51 8.86 -1.43 6.83
N LEU A 52 8.35 -1.37 8.06
CA LEU A 52 9.05 -0.71 9.17
C LEU A 52 10.13 -1.63 9.74
N LEU A 53 11.35 -1.12 9.92
CA LEU A 53 12.52 -1.92 10.23
C LEU A 53 12.82 -2.02 11.73
N ASP A 54 12.31 -1.07 12.52
CA ASP A 54 12.52 -1.00 13.97
C ASP A 54 11.25 -0.55 14.73
N GLY A 55 11.35 -0.54 16.06
CA GLY A 55 10.31 -0.06 16.94
C GLY A 55 9.16 -1.05 17.16
N PRO A 56 8.12 -0.61 17.90
CA PRO A 56 6.95 -1.43 18.25
C PRO A 56 6.15 -1.92 17.03
N HIS A 57 6.29 -1.24 15.90
CA HIS A 57 5.57 -1.51 14.65
C HIS A 57 6.45 -2.22 13.62
N LYS A 58 7.61 -2.75 14.01
CA LYS A 58 8.51 -3.48 13.11
C LYS A 58 7.77 -4.57 12.34
N GLY A 59 8.00 -4.62 11.03
CA GLY A 59 7.37 -5.56 10.10
C GLY A 59 5.96 -5.17 9.68
N ALA A 60 5.39 -4.07 10.19
CA ALA A 60 4.17 -3.49 9.63
C ALA A 60 4.42 -3.05 8.19
N LEU A 61 3.40 -3.21 7.35
CA LEU A 61 3.40 -2.78 5.97
C LEU A 61 2.54 -1.51 5.87
N VAL A 62 3.10 -0.45 5.29
CA VAL A 62 2.42 0.84 5.14
C VAL A 62 2.44 1.23 3.68
N THR A 63 1.25 1.42 3.10
CA THR A 63 1.12 1.94 1.75
C THR A 63 1.08 3.46 1.79
N VAL A 64 2.00 4.11 1.07
CA VAL A 64 2.05 5.56 0.90
C VAL A 64 1.97 5.93 -0.57
N ARG A 65 1.32 7.06 -0.86
CA ARG A 65 1.22 7.60 -2.22
C ARG A 65 2.27 8.68 -2.41
N ALA A 66 3.33 8.35 -3.13
CA ALA A 66 4.41 9.25 -3.44
C ALA A 66 4.10 10.08 -4.70
N THR A 67 4.43 11.36 -4.66
CA THR A 67 4.22 12.31 -5.74
C THR A 67 5.52 13.04 -6.06
N GLY A 68 5.76 13.39 -7.32
CA GLY A 68 6.94 14.18 -7.70
C GLY A 68 8.27 13.40 -7.68
N LEU A 69 8.20 12.07 -7.75
CA LEU A 69 9.39 11.24 -7.95
C LEU A 69 9.75 11.23 -9.44
N ASP A 70 10.99 11.59 -9.76
CA ASP A 70 11.59 11.46 -11.08
C ASP A 70 12.33 10.11 -11.18
N ALA A 71 11.63 9.02 -10.87
CA ALA A 71 12.18 7.68 -10.83
C ALA A 71 11.14 6.65 -11.29
N ASP A 72 11.59 5.60 -11.96
CA ASP A 72 10.76 4.46 -12.30
C ASP A 72 10.43 3.66 -11.04
N ALA A 73 9.20 3.14 -10.94
CA ALA A 73 8.74 2.40 -9.76
C ALA A 73 9.66 1.21 -9.42
N LEU A 74 10.20 0.53 -10.43
CA LEU A 74 11.09 -0.62 -10.20
C LEU A 74 12.43 -0.23 -9.55
N ASP A 75 12.95 0.96 -9.86
CA ASP A 75 14.20 1.47 -9.26
C ASP A 75 14.04 1.86 -7.79
N LEU A 76 12.80 2.00 -7.32
CA LEU A 76 12.49 2.32 -5.92
C LEU A 76 12.51 1.08 -5.01
N LEU A 77 12.44 -0.13 -5.58
CA LEU A 77 12.42 -1.35 -4.79
C LEU A 77 13.71 -1.52 -4.00
N ALA A 78 13.55 -1.97 -2.75
CA ALA A 78 14.65 -2.19 -1.80
C ALA A 78 15.46 -0.91 -1.46
N LEU A 79 14.98 0.27 -1.83
CA LEU A 79 15.58 1.51 -1.34
C LEU A 79 15.26 1.70 0.15
N PRO A 80 16.28 2.02 0.98
CA PRO A 80 16.03 2.49 2.33
C PRO A 80 15.31 3.83 2.31
N CYS A 81 14.41 4.02 3.26
CA CYS A 81 13.62 5.23 3.35
C CYS A 81 13.28 5.57 4.80
N THR A 82 12.96 6.83 5.02
CA THR A 82 12.42 7.31 6.29
C THR A 82 10.95 7.63 6.10
N LEU A 83 10.10 7.02 6.92
CA LEU A 83 8.67 7.34 7.02
C LEU A 83 8.46 8.24 8.24
N VAL A 84 7.93 9.45 8.03
CA VAL A 84 7.51 10.36 9.09
C VAL A 84 6.00 10.45 9.09
N VAL A 85 5.38 10.22 10.23
CA VAL A 85 3.93 10.45 10.42
C VAL A 85 3.76 11.69 11.28
N THR A 86 2.95 12.63 10.80
CA THR A 86 2.63 13.86 11.55
C THR A 86 1.15 14.17 11.39
N ASP A 87 0.43 14.30 12.49
CA ASP A 87 -1.03 14.46 12.51
C ASP A 87 -1.75 13.33 11.75
N GLY A 88 -1.21 12.11 11.83
CA GLY A 88 -1.69 10.94 11.09
C GLY A 88 -1.43 10.97 9.58
N ASN A 89 -0.69 11.96 9.07
CA ASN A 89 -0.35 12.06 7.66
C ASN A 89 1.07 11.52 7.39
N PRO A 90 1.22 10.42 6.63
CA PRO A 90 2.53 9.85 6.32
C PRO A 90 3.26 10.64 5.22
N HIS A 91 4.57 10.82 5.42
CA HIS A 91 5.50 11.36 4.43
C HIS A 91 6.73 10.46 4.33
N VAL A 92 7.14 10.13 3.12
CA VAL A 92 8.30 9.26 2.87
C VAL A 92 9.42 10.05 2.20
N THR A 93 10.63 9.87 2.69
CA THR A 93 11.87 10.36 2.09
C THR A 93 12.74 9.17 1.72
N LEU A 94 13.18 9.11 0.46
CA LEU A 94 14.08 8.07 -0.04
C LEU A 94 15.54 8.56 0.11
N ASP A 95 16.46 7.70 0.54
CA ASP A 95 17.84 8.11 0.88
C ASP A 95 18.74 8.30 -0.36
N GLU A 96 18.50 7.56 -1.44
CA GLU A 96 19.41 7.47 -2.61
C GLU A 96 18.77 7.97 -3.93
N LEU A 97 18.09 9.13 -3.92
CA LEU A 97 17.54 9.77 -5.14
C LEU A 97 18.34 10.98 -5.62
#